data_AF-A0A0V0RQA8-F1
#
_entry.id   AF-A0A0V0RQA8-F1
#
_cell.length_a   1.000
_cell.length_b   1.000
_cell.length_c   1.000
_cell.angle_alpha   90.00
_cell.angle_beta   90.00
_cell.angle_gamma   90.00
#
_symmetry.space_group_name_H-M   'P 1'
#
loop_
_entity.id
_entity.type
_entity.pdbx_description
1 polymer ?
#
loop_
_entity_poly.entity_id
_entity_poly.type
_entity_poly.pdbx_seq_one_letter_code
_entity_poly.pdbx_strand_id
1 'polypeptide(L)'
;MDLQFVLQALAILFHVFFMVLYPPISCFLVYKLLTGGYFTILLGYLIWLIYDWQTPSQGSRLSMFLRRAYYMKLCQQYFPITLRKTAELDPSKNYIIGHHPHGILSFGATNFCQEYSGFSSLFPGMQSYLSTLKMNFWFPIRREYFEFLGVTDCSKNSIHYLLSQPKKGTAVAVVIGGAEEALEAHPGKHRVVLKSRKGFIKLALHCGATLAGAVFMNLSLYEDQHISFDISL
;
A
#
# COMPACT_ATOMS: atom_id res chain seq x y z
N MET A 1 -28.61 8.77 13.13
CA MET A 1 -27.33 8.19 12.67
C MET A 1 -26.27 9.25 12.92
N ASP A 2 -25.19 8.91 13.61
CA ASP A 2 -24.11 9.86 13.89
C ASP A 2 -23.46 10.31 12.57
N LEU A 3 -23.33 11.63 12.37
CA LEU A 3 -22.73 12.22 11.17
C LEU A 3 -21.28 11.73 11.00
N GLN A 4 -20.55 11.57 12.10
CA GLN A 4 -19.17 11.08 12.06
C GLN A 4 -19.11 9.65 11.50
N PHE A 5 -19.98 8.77 11.98
CA PHE A 5 -20.10 7.41 11.46
C PHE A 5 -20.44 7.40 9.96
N VAL A 6 -21.37 8.24 9.50
CA VAL A 6 -21.72 8.35 8.07
C VAL A 6 -20.50 8.75 7.23
N LEU A 7 -19.75 9.75 7.65
CA LEU A 7 -18.54 10.20 6.94
C LEU A 7 -17.48 9.10 6.87
N GLN A 8 -17.28 8.37 7.97
CA GLN A 8 -16.35 7.24 8.01
C GLN A 8 -16.79 6.10 7.08
N ALA A 9 -18.07 5.73 7.10
CA ALA A 9 -18.63 4.72 6.21
C ALA A 9 -18.49 5.12 4.73
N LEU A 10 -18.75 6.39 4.39
CA LEU A 10 -18.55 6.92 3.03
C LEU A 10 -17.07 6.88 2.61
N ALA A 11 -16.14 7.16 3.52
CA ALA A 11 -14.71 7.08 3.23
C ALA A 11 -14.27 5.63 2.94
N ILE A 12 -14.77 4.66 3.71
CA ILE A 12 -14.53 3.24 3.44
C ILE A 12 -15.16 2.81 2.12
N LEU A 13 -16.40 3.25 1.84
CA LEU A 13 -17.06 2.94 0.58
C LEU A 13 -16.26 3.50 -0.61
N PHE A 14 -15.74 4.73 -0.50
CA PHE A 14 -14.86 5.32 -1.49
C PHE A 14 -13.56 4.52 -1.68
N HIS A 15 -12.94 4.05 -0.58
CA HIS A 15 -11.76 3.21 -0.65
C HIS A 15 -12.03 1.87 -1.36
N VAL A 16 -13.13 1.20 -0.99
CA VAL A 16 -13.56 -0.07 -1.61
C VAL A 16 -13.90 0.14 -3.08
N PHE A 17 -14.57 1.25 -3.42
CA PHE A 17 -14.84 1.63 -4.79
C PHE A 17 -13.55 1.73 -5.60
N PHE A 18 -12.54 2.46 -5.11
CA PHE A 18 -11.25 2.60 -5.80
C PHE A 18 -10.49 1.27 -5.93
N MET A 19 -10.62 0.38 -4.94
CA MET A 19 -9.93 -0.91 -4.94
C MET A 19 -10.57 -1.95 -5.88
N VAL A 20 -11.90 -2.02 -5.90
CA VAL A 20 -12.66 -3.13 -6.51
C VAL A 20 -13.47 -2.70 -7.73
N LEU A 21 -14.22 -1.60 -7.63
CA LEU A 21 -15.20 -1.19 -8.65
C LEU A 21 -14.60 -0.27 -9.71
N TYR A 22 -13.58 0.50 -9.37
CA TYR A 22 -12.98 1.47 -10.27
C TYR A 22 -12.30 0.85 -11.51
N PRO A 23 -11.58 -0.29 -11.43
CA PRO A 23 -10.94 -0.90 -12.62
C PRO A 23 -11.87 -1.15 -13.82
N PRO A 24 -13.03 -1.83 -13.68
CA PRO A 24 -13.94 -2.00 -14.81
C PRO A 24 -14.53 -0.66 -15.28
N ILE A 25 -14.76 0.30 -14.36
CA ILE A 25 -15.22 1.64 -14.71
C ILE A 25 -14.16 2.38 -15.52
N SER A 26 -12.88 2.29 -15.17
CA SER A 26 -11.80 2.95 -15.91
C SER A 26 -11.69 2.38 -17.33
N CYS A 27 -11.84 1.06 -17.50
CA CYS A 27 -11.91 0.44 -18.83
C CYS A 27 -13.09 0.98 -19.65
N PHE A 28 -14.26 1.10 -19.04
CA PHE A 28 -15.43 1.69 -19.68
C PHE A 28 -15.23 3.16 -20.05
N LEU A 29 -14.59 3.96 -19.18
CA LEU A 29 -14.26 5.35 -19.47
C LEU A 29 -13.30 5.47 -20.65
N VAL A 30 -12.26 4.64 -20.71
CA VAL A 30 -11.34 4.60 -21.86
C VAL A 30 -12.09 4.24 -23.14
N TYR A 31 -12.99 3.24 -23.10
CA TYR A 31 -13.85 2.90 -24.23
C TYR A 31 -14.73 4.10 -24.66
N LYS A 32 -15.35 4.81 -23.71
CA LYS A 32 -16.15 6.01 -24.01
C LYS A 32 -15.32 7.14 -24.61
N LEU A 33 -14.08 7.35 -24.15
CA LEU A 33 -13.16 8.34 -24.73
C LEU A 33 -12.79 7.97 -26.18
N LEU A 34 -12.57 6.68 -26.45
CA LEU A 34 -12.28 6.16 -27.80
C LEU A 34 -13.47 6.34 -28.75
N THR A 35 -14.69 5.98 -28.33
CA THR A 35 -15.87 6.02 -29.21
C THR A 35 -16.57 7.38 -29.25
N GLY A 36 -16.32 8.24 -28.25
CA GLY A 36 -17.06 9.49 -28.03
C GLY A 36 -16.43 10.74 -28.64
N GLY A 37 -15.37 10.60 -29.46
CA GLY A 37 -14.69 11.73 -30.10
C GLY A 37 -13.72 12.50 -29.20
N TYR A 38 -13.43 12.01 -27.99
CA TYR A 38 -12.49 12.63 -27.05
C TYR A 38 -11.04 12.14 -27.23
N PHE A 39 -10.66 11.83 -28.48
CA PHE A 39 -9.37 11.21 -28.80
C PHE A 39 -8.17 12.07 -28.37
N THR A 40 -8.27 13.40 -28.44
CA THR A 40 -7.18 14.30 -28.01
C THR A 40 -6.85 14.16 -26.52
N ILE A 41 -7.88 14.00 -25.67
CA ILE A 41 -7.68 13.79 -24.22
C ILE A 41 -6.98 12.45 -23.99
N LEU A 42 -7.47 11.40 -24.65
CA LEU A 42 -6.89 10.07 -24.55
C LEU A 42 -5.44 10.05 -25.05
N LEU A 43 -5.17 10.69 -26.19
CA LEU A 43 -3.83 10.78 -26.77
C LEU A 43 -2.87 11.51 -25.82
N GLY A 44 -3.29 12.64 -25.25
CA GLY A 44 -2.50 13.37 -24.26
C GLY A 44 -2.17 12.51 -23.04
N TYR A 45 -3.14 11.77 -22.52
CA TYR A 45 -2.92 10.85 -21.41
C TYR A 45 -2.00 9.68 -21.80
N LEU A 46 -2.14 9.11 -22.99
CA LEU A 46 -1.26 8.03 -23.48
C LEU A 46 0.18 8.48 -23.66
N ILE A 47 0.41 9.67 -24.21
CA ILE A 47 1.76 10.25 -24.33
C ILE A 47 2.39 10.39 -22.95
N TRP A 48 1.64 10.95 -21.99
CA TRP A 48 2.11 11.08 -20.63
C TRP A 48 2.35 9.70 -19.98
N LEU A 49 1.47 8.72 -20.20
CA LEU A 49 1.60 7.36 -19.66
C LEU A 49 2.84 6.65 -20.21
N ILE A 50 3.16 6.82 -21.50
CA ILE A 50 4.37 6.25 -22.12
C ILE A 50 5.62 6.87 -21.50
N TYR A 51 5.65 8.20 -21.38
CA TYR A 51 6.75 8.91 -20.75
C TYR A 51 6.95 8.47 -19.29
N ASP A 52 5.85 8.24 -18.59
CA ASP A 52 5.83 8.06 -17.15
C ASP A 52 5.71 6.60 -16.69
N TRP A 53 5.71 5.64 -17.61
CA TRP A 53 5.34 4.24 -17.35
C TRP A 53 6.13 3.58 -16.22
N GLN A 54 7.39 3.98 -16.03
CA GLN A 54 8.30 3.35 -15.06
C GLN A 54 8.17 3.91 -13.64
N THR A 55 7.46 5.00 -13.44
CA THR A 55 7.40 5.70 -12.13
C THR A 55 6.93 4.82 -10.96
N PRO A 56 5.90 3.95 -11.09
CA PRO A 56 5.52 3.02 -10.03
C PRO A 56 6.65 2.07 -9.62
N SER A 57 7.53 1.74 -10.56
CA SER A 57 8.68 0.87 -10.34
C SER A 57 9.91 1.64 -9.85
N GLN A 58 9.92 2.97 -9.93
CA GLN A 58 11.06 3.85 -9.61
C GLN A 58 10.78 4.81 -8.45
N GLY A 59 10.08 4.32 -7.43
CA GLY A 59 9.90 5.06 -6.18
C GLY A 59 8.69 5.97 -6.12
N SER A 60 7.82 5.93 -7.15
CA SER A 60 6.48 6.53 -7.10
C SER A 60 6.51 8.05 -6.85
N ARG A 61 5.36 8.68 -6.58
CA ARG A 61 5.22 10.15 -6.43
C ARG A 61 4.66 10.54 -5.07
N LEU A 62 5.22 9.95 -4.03
CA LEU A 62 4.74 10.11 -2.67
C LEU A 62 4.45 11.57 -2.31
N SER A 63 3.20 11.86 -1.95
CA SER A 63 2.70 13.17 -1.56
C SER A 63 2.21 13.14 -0.12
N MET A 64 2.95 13.81 0.77
CA MET A 64 2.53 13.93 2.17
C MET A 64 1.20 14.68 2.34
N PHE A 65 0.84 15.54 1.39
CA PHE A 65 -0.47 16.18 1.37
C PHE A 65 -1.60 15.15 1.24
N LEU A 66 -1.48 14.21 0.31
CA LEU A 66 -2.50 13.17 0.11
C LEU A 66 -2.47 12.09 1.20
N ARG A 67 -1.29 11.75 1.74
CA ARG A 67 -1.19 10.87 2.92
C ARG A 67 -1.81 11.47 4.19
N ARG A 68 -1.93 12.80 4.26
CA ARG A 68 -2.57 13.57 5.33
C ARG A 68 -3.95 14.12 4.92
N ALA A 69 -4.52 13.64 3.81
CA ALA A 69 -5.86 14.06 3.41
C ALA A 69 -6.89 13.57 4.44
N TYR A 70 -7.88 14.41 4.76
CA TYR A 70 -8.87 14.12 5.80
C TYR A 70 -9.60 12.78 5.61
N TYR A 71 -9.84 12.36 4.35
CA TYR A 71 -10.47 11.08 4.07
C TYR A 71 -9.66 9.88 4.62
N MET A 72 -8.32 9.97 4.67
CA MET A 72 -7.48 8.93 5.28
C MET A 72 -7.70 8.82 6.78
N LYS A 73 -7.95 9.94 7.45
CA LYS A 73 -8.32 9.97 8.88
C LYS A 73 -9.63 9.21 9.09
N LEU A 74 -10.62 9.46 8.24
CA LEU A 74 -11.92 8.81 8.32
C LEU A 74 -11.80 7.29 8.13
N CYS A 75 -10.99 6.84 7.17
CA CYS A 75 -10.70 5.42 6.97
C CYS A 75 -10.05 4.78 8.21
N GLN A 76 -9.06 5.45 8.80
CA GLN A 76 -8.36 4.97 10.00
C GLN A 76 -9.26 4.96 11.24
N GLN A 77 -10.23 5.88 11.34
CA GLN A 77 -11.15 5.90 12.49
C GLN A 77 -12.26 4.85 12.36
N TYR A 78 -12.67 4.48 11.14
CA TYR A 78 -13.67 3.43 10.93
C TYR A 78 -13.14 2.05 11.33
N PHE A 79 -11.92 1.72 10.89
CA PHE A 79 -11.17 0.56 11.35
C PHE A 79 -10.03 1.09 12.21
N PRO A 80 -10.14 1.13 13.56
CA PRO A 80 -9.15 1.74 14.46
C PRO A 80 -7.84 0.96 14.43
N ILE A 81 -7.11 1.19 13.35
CA ILE A 81 -5.86 0.58 12.96
C ILE A 81 -4.75 1.42 13.60
N THR A 82 -3.93 0.77 14.43
CA THR A 82 -2.85 1.40 15.19
C THR A 82 -1.53 0.75 14.84
N LEU A 83 -0.52 1.56 14.51
CA LEU A 83 0.84 1.09 14.34
C LEU A 83 1.57 1.16 15.67
N ARG A 84 2.09 0.03 16.13
CA ARG A 84 2.81 -0.11 17.39
C ARG A 84 4.29 -0.39 17.09
N LYS A 85 5.13 0.44 17.68
CA LYS A 85 6.58 0.32 17.57
C LYS A 85 7.08 -0.67 18.63
N THR A 86 7.61 -1.80 18.19
CA THR A 86 8.23 -2.79 19.10
C THR A 86 9.74 -2.88 18.95
N ALA A 87 10.29 -2.29 17.89
CA ALA A 87 11.72 -2.15 17.66
C ALA A 87 12.05 -0.79 17.05
N GLU A 88 13.28 -0.33 17.25
CA GLU A 88 13.83 0.85 16.58
C GLU A 88 14.21 0.52 15.13
N LEU A 89 13.96 1.47 14.22
CA LEU A 89 14.46 1.42 12.85
C LEU A 89 15.54 2.49 12.70
N ASP A 90 16.75 2.06 12.37
CA ASP A 90 17.90 2.92 12.13
C ASP A 90 17.74 3.65 10.78
N PRO A 91 17.60 4.98 10.76
CA PRO A 91 17.39 5.74 9.52
C PRO A 91 18.60 5.71 8.57
N SER A 92 19.76 5.21 9.01
CA SER A 92 20.91 4.95 8.13
C SER A 92 20.77 3.64 7.32
N LYS A 93 19.71 2.85 7.57
CA LYS A 93 19.45 1.57 6.91
C LYS A 93 18.15 1.59 6.12
N ASN A 94 18.05 0.63 5.20
CA ASN A 94 16.84 0.38 4.43
C ASN A 94 16.22 -0.94 4.90
N TYR A 95 14.90 -1.01 4.86
CA TYR A 95 14.13 -2.11 5.42
C TYR A 95 13.13 -2.67 4.42
N ILE A 96 13.00 -4.00 4.40
CA ILE A 96 11.82 -4.68 3.88
C ILE A 96 10.96 -5.05 5.08
N ILE A 97 9.70 -4.60 5.05
CA ILE A 97 8.69 -4.82 6.08
C ILE A 97 7.71 -5.87 5.56
N GLY A 98 7.59 -7.01 6.23
CA GLY A 98 6.65 -8.07 5.84
C GLY A 98 5.28 -7.88 6.46
N HIS A 99 4.27 -7.53 5.65
CA HIS A 99 2.89 -7.35 6.10
C HIS A 99 2.05 -8.63 5.97
N HIS A 100 1.35 -9.02 7.04
CA HIS A 100 0.37 -10.11 7.07
C HIS A 100 -0.75 -9.80 8.06
N PRO A 101 -2.00 -10.26 7.83
CA PRO A 101 -2.55 -10.91 6.66
C PRO A 101 -2.79 -9.96 5.52
N HIS A 102 -2.74 -10.52 4.32
CA HIS A 102 -3.17 -9.86 3.10
C HIS A 102 -4.61 -9.40 3.27
N GLY A 103 -5.56 -10.32 3.53
CA GLY A 103 -6.99 -10.01 3.45
C GLY A 103 -7.40 -9.50 2.07
N ILE A 104 -8.70 -9.45 1.75
CA ILE A 104 -9.15 -9.04 0.40
C ILE A 104 -8.85 -7.56 0.14
N LEU A 105 -8.97 -6.70 1.17
CA LEU A 105 -8.80 -5.25 1.06
C LEU A 105 -7.52 -4.72 1.72
N SER A 106 -6.79 -5.56 2.46
CA SER A 106 -5.52 -5.23 3.11
C SER A 106 -5.50 -3.89 3.84
N PHE A 107 -6.57 -3.50 4.54
CA PHE A 107 -6.64 -2.20 5.22
C PHE A 107 -5.46 -1.95 6.17
N GLY A 108 -4.90 -3.00 6.77
CA GLY A 108 -3.68 -2.89 7.58
C GLY A 108 -2.45 -2.36 6.84
N ALA A 109 -2.33 -2.66 5.55
CA ALA A 109 -1.24 -2.18 4.70
C ALA A 109 -1.35 -0.67 4.45
N THR A 110 -2.52 -0.08 4.68
CA THR A 110 -2.70 1.37 4.56
C THR A 110 -1.82 2.12 5.56
N ASN A 111 -1.42 1.52 6.70
CA ASN A 111 -0.48 2.14 7.66
C ASN A 111 0.81 2.68 7.02
N PHE A 112 1.22 2.14 5.87
CA PHE A 112 2.41 2.55 5.13
C PHE A 112 2.13 3.60 4.04
N CYS A 113 0.87 3.98 3.85
CA CYS A 113 0.35 4.85 2.77
C CYS A 113 -0.39 6.09 3.28
N GLN A 114 -0.47 6.28 4.60
CA GLN A 114 -1.19 7.38 5.27
C GLN A 114 -0.45 7.75 6.56
N GLU A 115 -0.73 8.94 7.11
CA GLU A 115 0.02 9.49 8.25
C GLU A 115 -0.71 9.41 9.61
N TYR A 116 -2.00 9.10 9.62
CA TYR A 116 -2.83 8.96 10.81
C TYR A 116 -2.51 7.73 11.67
N SER A 117 -1.73 6.77 11.16
CA SER A 117 -1.09 5.72 11.96
C SER A 117 0.17 6.19 12.70
N GLY A 118 0.67 7.39 12.38
CA GLY A 118 1.85 7.99 13.00
C GLY A 118 3.18 7.42 12.53
N PHE A 119 3.28 6.82 11.34
CA PHE A 119 4.52 6.18 10.87
C PHE A 119 5.73 7.12 10.95
N SER A 120 5.65 8.36 10.42
CA SER A 120 6.80 9.29 10.45
C SER A 120 7.12 9.79 11.86
N SER A 121 6.16 9.78 12.78
CA SER A 121 6.38 10.10 14.19
C SER A 121 7.03 8.94 14.95
N LEU A 122 6.63 7.70 14.67
CA LEU A 122 7.18 6.50 15.30
C LEU A 122 8.60 6.18 14.81
N PHE A 123 8.87 6.47 13.54
CA PHE A 123 10.15 6.22 12.88
C PHE A 123 10.68 7.49 12.20
N PRO A 124 11.20 8.46 12.97
CA PRO A 124 11.75 9.69 12.42
C PRO A 124 12.87 9.42 11.43
N GLY A 125 12.85 10.12 10.29
CA GLY A 125 13.84 9.92 9.21
C GLY A 125 13.56 8.73 8.29
N MET A 126 12.55 7.90 8.61
CA MET A 126 12.11 6.82 7.74
C MET A 126 11.02 7.27 6.77
N GLN A 127 11.08 6.76 5.54
CA GLN A 127 10.07 6.90 4.50
C GLN A 127 9.43 5.54 4.21
N SER A 128 8.13 5.41 4.47
CA SER A 128 7.36 4.20 4.16
C SER A 128 6.87 4.18 2.71
N TYR A 129 6.96 3.02 2.08
CA TYR A 129 6.33 2.66 0.82
C TYR A 129 5.54 1.37 0.98
N LEU A 130 4.46 1.21 0.21
CA LEU A 130 3.73 -0.06 0.12
C LEU A 130 3.90 -0.63 -1.28
N SER A 131 4.33 -1.87 -1.40
CA SER A 131 4.45 -2.53 -2.70
C SER A 131 3.22 -3.39 -3.00
N THR A 132 2.67 -3.25 -4.21
CA THR A 132 1.49 -3.99 -4.70
C THR A 132 1.69 -4.52 -6.12
N LEU A 133 0.75 -5.35 -6.59
CA LEU A 133 0.80 -5.95 -7.92
C LEU A 133 0.85 -4.88 -9.03
N LYS A 134 1.75 -5.09 -10.01
CA LYS A 134 1.92 -4.19 -11.17
C LYS A 134 0.62 -3.86 -11.91
N MET A 135 -0.33 -4.80 -11.95
CA MET A 135 -1.64 -4.62 -12.58
C MET A 135 -2.43 -3.44 -12.01
N ASN A 136 -2.23 -3.07 -10.74
CA ASN A 136 -2.89 -1.93 -10.13
C ASN A 136 -2.55 -0.59 -10.81
N PHE A 137 -1.41 -0.51 -11.51
CA PHE A 137 -0.95 0.69 -12.20
C PHE A 137 -1.37 0.74 -13.68
N TRP A 138 -2.18 -0.21 -14.16
CA TRP A 138 -2.66 -0.20 -15.55
C TRP A 138 -3.91 0.66 -15.74
N PHE A 139 -4.61 0.99 -14.65
CA PHE A 139 -5.87 1.72 -14.70
C PHE A 139 -5.61 3.22 -14.52
N PRO A 140 -6.01 4.07 -15.49
CA PRO A 140 -5.85 5.53 -15.39
C PRO A 140 -6.48 6.10 -14.13
N ILE A 141 -5.98 7.22 -13.60
CA ILE A 141 -6.39 7.89 -12.35
C ILE A 141 -6.09 7.07 -11.09
N ARG A 142 -6.38 5.76 -11.08
CA ARG A 142 -6.01 4.85 -9.99
C ARG A 142 -4.50 4.76 -9.84
N ARG A 143 -3.79 4.69 -10.97
CA ARG A 143 -2.32 4.68 -11.02
C ARG A 143 -1.74 5.85 -10.25
N GLU A 144 -2.14 7.07 -10.57
CA GLU A 144 -1.65 8.31 -9.98
C GLU A 144 -2.04 8.42 -8.52
N TYR A 145 -3.28 8.04 -8.20
CA TYR A 145 -3.75 7.96 -6.83
C TYR A 145 -2.86 7.05 -5.97
N PHE A 146 -2.54 5.83 -6.45
CA PHE A 146 -1.61 4.94 -5.76
C PHE A 146 -0.20 5.53 -5.67
N GLU A 147 0.25 6.20 -6.73
CA GLU A 147 1.57 6.80 -6.72
C GLU A 147 1.70 7.92 -5.69
N PHE A 148 0.69 8.79 -5.59
CA PHE A 148 0.70 9.85 -4.60
C PHE A 148 0.62 9.34 -3.16
N LEU A 149 0.09 8.15 -2.94
CA LEU A 149 0.12 7.48 -1.65
C LEU A 149 1.45 6.77 -1.37
N GLY A 150 2.42 6.83 -2.28
CA GLY A 150 3.69 6.13 -2.16
C GLY A 150 3.55 4.61 -2.27
N VAL A 151 2.57 4.15 -3.05
CA VAL A 151 2.45 2.75 -3.43
C VAL A 151 3.34 2.50 -4.65
N THR A 152 4.05 1.38 -4.66
CA THR A 152 5.00 0.97 -5.72
C THR A 152 4.70 -0.42 -6.26
N ASP A 153 5.32 -0.78 -7.37
CA ASP A 153 5.30 -2.13 -7.91
C ASP A 153 6.05 -3.11 -6.96
N CYS A 154 5.47 -4.27 -6.71
CA CYS A 154 6.10 -5.33 -5.91
C CYS A 154 7.12 -6.19 -6.68
N SER A 155 7.47 -5.81 -7.90
CA SER A 155 8.53 -6.49 -8.65
C SER A 155 9.90 -6.36 -7.97
N LYS A 156 10.75 -7.38 -8.15
CA LYS A 156 12.12 -7.40 -7.61
C LYS A 156 12.89 -6.13 -7.97
N ASN A 157 12.77 -5.68 -9.22
CA ASN A 157 13.49 -4.50 -9.72
C ASN A 157 13.01 -3.22 -9.04
N SER A 158 11.71 -3.10 -8.75
CA SER A 158 11.19 -1.90 -8.07
C SER A 158 11.63 -1.83 -6.61
N ILE A 159 11.51 -2.93 -5.88
CA ILE A 159 11.96 -2.98 -4.49
C ILE A 159 13.49 -2.79 -4.43
N HIS A 160 14.25 -3.39 -5.36
CA HIS A 160 15.69 -3.15 -5.48
C HIS A 160 15.98 -1.66 -5.70
N TYR A 161 15.28 -1.02 -6.65
CA TYR A 161 15.46 0.40 -6.93
C TYR A 161 15.30 1.26 -5.67
N LEU A 162 14.23 1.03 -4.89
CA LEU A 162 13.97 1.73 -3.63
C LEU A 162 15.08 1.53 -2.58
N LEU A 163 15.58 0.30 -2.44
CA LEU A 163 16.57 -0.07 -1.43
C LEU A 163 18.01 0.31 -1.83
N SER A 164 18.26 0.54 -3.12
CA SER A 164 19.57 0.93 -3.66
C SER A 164 19.76 2.44 -3.80
N GLN A 165 18.78 3.25 -3.41
CA GLN A 165 18.93 4.70 -3.46
C GLN A 165 20.08 5.19 -2.55
N PRO A 166 20.79 6.26 -2.94
CA PRO A 166 21.84 6.86 -2.10
C PRO A 166 21.29 7.32 -0.75
N LYS A 167 20.06 7.88 -0.74
CA LYS A 167 19.35 8.26 0.47
C LYS A 167 18.87 6.99 1.20
N LYS A 168 19.29 6.85 2.46
CA LYS A 168 18.85 5.79 3.37
C LYS A 168 17.56 6.17 4.10
N GLY A 169 17.03 5.25 4.91
CA GLY A 169 15.80 5.42 5.65
C GLY A 169 14.57 4.96 4.87
N THR A 170 14.72 4.10 3.87
CA THR A 170 13.58 3.59 3.09
C THR A 170 13.01 2.33 3.75
N ALA A 171 11.71 2.31 4.02
CA ALA A 171 10.98 1.14 4.52
C ALA A 171 9.95 0.69 3.48
N VAL A 172 10.11 -0.50 2.91
CA VAL A 172 9.22 -1.04 1.88
C VAL A 172 8.37 -2.15 2.46
N ALA A 173 7.08 -1.89 2.64
CA ALA A 173 6.10 -2.88 3.07
C ALA A 173 5.70 -3.80 1.91
N VAL A 174 5.79 -5.10 2.11
CA VAL A 174 5.47 -6.15 1.15
C VAL A 174 4.52 -7.14 1.80
N VAL A 175 3.42 -7.48 1.12
CA VAL A 175 2.51 -8.51 1.61
C VAL A 175 3.07 -9.89 1.32
N ILE A 176 3.51 -10.60 2.36
CA ILE A 176 4.49 -11.70 2.28
C ILE A 176 3.96 -13.02 1.70
N GLY A 177 2.64 -13.25 1.67
CA GLY A 177 2.03 -14.40 0.98
C GLY A 177 1.24 -14.08 -0.29
N GLY A 178 1.14 -12.79 -0.67
CA GLY A 178 0.54 -12.36 -1.94
C GLY A 178 -0.89 -12.87 -2.19
N ALA A 179 -1.23 -13.10 -3.46
CA ALA A 179 -2.57 -13.53 -3.87
C ALA A 179 -2.98 -14.90 -3.30
N GLU A 180 -2.03 -15.82 -3.10
CA GLU A 180 -2.29 -17.15 -2.54
C GLU A 180 -2.75 -17.05 -1.08
N GLU A 181 -2.14 -16.16 -0.31
CA GLU A 181 -2.57 -15.87 1.05
C GLU A 181 -3.92 -15.15 1.11
N ALA A 182 -4.22 -14.29 0.12
CA ALA A 182 -5.53 -13.66 0.03
C ALA A 182 -6.66 -14.69 -0.19
N LEU A 183 -6.38 -15.80 -0.89
CA LEU A 183 -7.35 -16.88 -1.12
C LEU A 183 -7.60 -17.74 0.13
N GLU A 184 -6.64 -17.79 1.07
CA GLU A 184 -6.74 -18.51 2.34
C GLU A 184 -7.37 -17.66 3.47
N ALA A 185 -7.94 -16.50 3.13
CA ALA A 185 -8.58 -15.62 4.09
C ALA A 185 -9.93 -16.20 4.55
N HIS A 186 -9.92 -16.88 5.70
CA HIS A 186 -11.12 -17.45 6.33
C HIS A 186 -11.40 -16.80 7.69
N PRO A 187 -12.68 -16.57 8.06
CA PRO A 187 -13.03 -16.09 9.40
C PRO A 187 -12.40 -16.94 10.51
N GLY A 188 -11.77 -16.28 11.50
CA GLY A 188 -11.16 -16.93 12.65
C GLY A 188 -9.83 -17.67 12.39
N LYS A 189 -9.25 -17.57 11.17
CA LYS A 189 -7.97 -18.19 10.85
C LYS A 189 -7.07 -17.21 10.09
N HIS A 190 -5.81 -17.11 10.50
CA HIS A 190 -4.75 -16.40 9.77
C HIS A 190 -3.70 -17.41 9.33
N ARG A 191 -3.59 -17.64 8.02
CA ARG A 191 -2.59 -18.54 7.44
C ARG A 191 -1.66 -17.73 6.57
N VAL A 192 -0.37 -17.73 6.92
CA VAL A 192 0.69 -17.12 6.10
C VAL A 192 1.24 -18.16 5.13
N VAL A 193 1.35 -17.83 3.85
CA VAL A 193 2.00 -18.70 2.86
C VAL A 193 3.47 -18.28 2.68
N LEU A 194 4.37 -18.84 3.51
CA LEU A 194 5.80 -18.48 3.48
C LEU A 194 6.72 -19.53 2.87
N LYS A 195 6.36 -20.81 2.92
CA LYS A 195 7.27 -21.92 2.56
C LYS A 195 7.85 -21.77 1.14
N SER A 196 7.05 -21.28 0.20
CA SER A 196 7.39 -21.03 -1.20
C SER A 196 7.79 -19.57 -1.50
N ARG A 197 7.60 -18.62 -0.57
CA ARG A 197 7.70 -17.16 -0.80
C ARG A 197 8.97 -16.55 -0.20
N LYS A 198 10.14 -17.04 -0.61
CA LYS A 198 11.46 -16.55 -0.11
C LYS A 198 12.04 -15.35 -0.88
N GLY A 199 11.32 -14.82 -1.88
CA GLY A 199 11.83 -13.80 -2.80
C GLY A 199 12.22 -12.49 -2.12
N PHE A 200 11.40 -11.99 -1.19
CA PHE A 200 11.67 -10.77 -0.45
C PHE A 200 12.87 -10.93 0.49
N ILE A 201 13.07 -12.11 1.07
CA ILE A 201 14.23 -12.42 1.92
C ILE A 201 15.52 -12.41 1.09
N LYS A 202 15.51 -13.11 -0.05
CA LYS A 202 16.65 -13.11 -0.98
C LYS A 202 16.99 -11.70 -1.45
N LEU A 203 15.97 -10.86 -1.68
CA LEU A 203 16.17 -9.48 -2.09
C LEU A 203 16.75 -8.61 -0.98
N ALA A 204 16.27 -8.75 0.26
CA ALA A 204 16.83 -8.05 1.41
C ALA A 204 18.34 -8.32 1.54
N LEU A 205 18.73 -9.60 1.48
CA LEU A 205 20.12 -10.02 1.54
C LEU A 205 20.96 -9.43 0.39
N HIS A 206 20.43 -9.45 -0.84
CA HIS A 206 21.12 -8.90 -2.00
C HIS A 206 21.33 -7.37 -1.92
N CYS A 207 20.36 -6.64 -1.36
CA CYS A 207 20.44 -5.19 -1.23
C CYS A 207 21.19 -4.72 0.03
N GLY A 208 21.62 -5.63 0.91
CA GLY A 208 22.12 -5.28 2.24
C GLY A 208 21.05 -4.59 3.10
N ALA A 209 19.76 -4.77 2.77
CA ALA A 209 18.65 -4.22 3.51
C ALA A 209 18.35 -5.11 4.72
N THR A 210 18.05 -4.48 5.85
CA THR A 210 17.64 -5.22 7.04
C THR A 210 16.21 -5.72 6.83
N LEU A 211 15.97 -7.01 7.03
CA LEU A 211 14.61 -7.48 7.22
C LEU A 211 14.15 -6.99 8.58
N ALA A 212 13.20 -6.07 8.61
CA ALA A 212 12.40 -5.86 9.80
C ALA A 212 11.16 -6.71 9.63
N GLY A 213 10.93 -7.65 10.55
CA GLY A 213 9.59 -8.23 10.69
C GLY A 213 8.63 -7.07 10.97
N ALA A 214 7.52 -6.98 10.24
CA ALA A 214 6.54 -5.95 10.56
C ALA A 214 5.20 -6.21 9.89
N VAL A 215 4.48 -7.11 10.54
CA VAL A 215 3.11 -6.95 11.03
C VAL A 215 2.63 -8.37 11.32
N PHE A 216 2.56 -8.70 12.60
CA PHE A 216 1.69 -9.77 13.07
C PHE A 216 0.36 -9.12 13.43
N MET A 217 -0.68 -9.42 12.66
CA MET A 217 -2.04 -9.05 13.04
C MET A 217 -2.54 -10.06 14.07
N ASN A 218 -2.93 -9.55 15.24
CA ASN A 218 -3.91 -10.22 16.06
C ASN A 218 -5.28 -9.70 15.61
N LEU A 219 -5.96 -10.42 14.71
CA LEU A 219 -7.29 -10.07 14.22
C LEU A 219 -8.34 -10.67 15.16
N SER A 220 -8.30 -10.33 16.45
CA SER A 220 -9.40 -10.64 17.37
C SER A 220 -10.53 -9.62 17.15
N LEU A 221 -11.29 -9.78 16.06
CA LEU A 221 -12.52 -9.02 15.80
C LEU A 221 -13.63 -9.25 16.84
N TYR A 222 -13.35 -9.93 17.96
CA TYR A 222 -14.38 -10.40 18.88
C TYR A 222 -14.17 -10.06 20.37
N GLU A 223 -13.05 -9.47 20.79
CA GLU A 223 -12.90 -9.16 22.24
C GLU A 223 -12.38 -7.75 22.56
N ASP A 224 -11.67 -7.07 21.65
CA ASP A 224 -11.30 -5.66 21.82
C ASP A 224 -11.44 -4.92 20.49
N GLN A 225 -12.17 -3.80 20.47
CA GLN A 225 -12.50 -3.03 19.25
C GLN A 225 -11.29 -2.31 18.60
N HIS A 226 -10.05 -2.77 18.81
CA HIS A 226 -8.83 -2.14 18.32
C HIS A 226 -7.96 -3.10 17.51
N ILE A 227 -7.55 -2.68 16.31
CA ILE A 227 -6.65 -3.45 15.46
C ILE A 227 -5.24 -2.85 15.61
N SER A 228 -4.28 -3.63 16.11
CA SER A 228 -2.88 -3.20 16.26
C SER A 228 -1.92 -3.94 15.34
N PHE A 229 -0.88 -3.22 14.92
CA PHE A 229 0.12 -3.65 13.95
C PHE A 229 1.51 -3.47 14.57
N ASP A 230 2.21 -4.57 14.89
CA ASP A 230 3.54 -4.51 15.51
C ASP A 230 4.68 -4.58 14.48
N ILE A 231 5.70 -3.74 14.66
CA ILE A 231 6.97 -3.79 13.90
C ILE A 231 8.09 -4.32 14.80
N SER A 232 8.62 -5.51 14.50
CA SER A 232 9.59 -6.29 15.30
C SER A 232 10.77 -6.78 14.45
N LEU A 233 12.01 -6.59 14.89
CA LEU A 233 13.20 -7.10 14.16
C LEU A 233 13.31 -8.63 14.21
#